data_AF-A0A194WZT2-F1
#
_entry.id   AF-A0A194WZT2-F1
#
_cell.length_a   1.000
_cell.length_b   1.000
_cell.length_c   1.000
_cell.angle_alpha   90.00
_cell.angle_beta   90.00
_cell.angle_gamma   90.00
#
_symmetry.space_group_name_H-M   'P 1'
#
loop_
_entity.id
_entity.type
_entity.pdbx_description
1 polymer ?
#
loop_
_entity_poly.entity_id
_entity_poly.type
_entity_poly.pdbx_seq_one_letter_code
_entity_poly.pdbx_strand_id
1 'polypeptide(L)'
;MALICHEFRGNRYSSPLLSFCAMLSVKPYTKTWKEPGNYNSCLSGVIWVVQLIIFHASACLEKAELGDTLERIEQYCGQFLKQDTETPMGEILGWRLLLFTVSKEVVGPHQTQWDVDEKVLTYWDVDLHMDHVPRLLLSDF
;
A
#
# COMPACT_ATOMS: atom_id res chain seq x y z
N MET A 1 14.28 14.63 9.07
CA MET A 1 14.13 15.10 7.67
C MET A 1 15.03 14.35 6.68
N ALA A 2 16.33 14.14 6.94
CA ALA A 2 17.24 13.48 5.98
C ALA A 2 16.78 12.11 5.43
N LEU A 3 16.08 11.30 6.24
CA LEU A 3 15.53 10.01 5.80
C LEU A 3 14.38 10.14 4.77
N ILE A 4 13.67 11.28 4.78
CA ILE A 4 12.43 11.52 4.02
C ILE A 4 12.72 12.42 2.81
N CYS A 5 13.44 13.52 3.06
CA CYS A 5 13.66 14.60 2.11
C CYS A 5 15.05 14.47 1.48
N HIS A 6 15.21 13.51 0.58
CA HIS A 6 16.39 13.37 -0.25
C HIS A 6 16.02 12.82 -1.63
N GLU A 7 16.88 13.09 -2.60
CA GLU A 7 16.87 12.42 -3.90
C GLU A 7 17.88 11.29 -3.88
N PHE A 8 17.57 10.16 -4.52
CA PHE A 8 18.49 9.02 -4.58
C PHE A 8 19.29 8.94 -5.89
N ARG A 9 19.12 9.92 -6.80
CA ARG A 9 19.93 10.14 -8.03
C ARG A 9 20.30 8.84 -8.76
N GLY A 10 19.29 8.00 -9.03
CA GLY A 10 19.45 6.74 -9.74
C GLY A 10 19.75 5.48 -8.89
N ASN A 11 20.09 5.58 -7.60
CA ASN A 11 20.23 4.40 -6.73
C ASN A 11 19.20 4.38 -5.60
N ARG A 12 17.96 3.96 -5.92
CA ARG A 12 16.88 3.82 -4.92
C ARG A 12 17.21 2.93 -3.72
N TYR A 13 18.14 1.97 -3.87
CA TYR A 13 18.51 1.04 -2.80
C TYR A 13 19.35 1.70 -1.70
N SER A 14 19.90 2.90 -1.93
CA SER A 14 20.56 3.67 -0.88
C SER A 14 19.58 4.28 0.12
N SER A 15 18.27 4.30 -0.19
CA SER A 15 17.28 4.85 0.71
C SER A 15 16.94 3.83 1.82
N PRO A 16 17.24 4.15 3.10
CA PRO A 16 16.86 3.29 4.21
C PRO A 16 15.34 3.21 4.39
N LEU A 17 14.61 4.28 4.02
CA LEU A 17 13.15 4.30 4.08
C LEU A 17 12.54 3.34 3.04
N LEU A 18 13.06 3.33 1.81
CA LEU A 18 12.62 2.36 0.79
C LEU A 18 12.97 0.93 1.18
N SER A 19 14.16 0.70 1.73
CA SER A 19 14.56 -0.61 2.23
C SER A 19 13.62 -1.11 3.34
N PHE A 20 13.27 -0.23 4.28
CA PHE A 20 12.29 -0.53 5.32
C PHE A 20 10.91 -0.87 4.71
N CYS A 21 10.40 -0.04 3.80
CA CYS A 21 9.14 -0.30 3.11
C CYS A 21 9.16 -1.61 2.32
N ALA A 22 10.27 -1.97 1.67
CA ALA A 22 10.42 -3.24 0.99
C ALA A 22 10.36 -4.42 1.97
N MET A 23 11.02 -4.33 3.12
CA MET A 23 10.93 -5.35 4.17
C MET A 23 9.50 -5.55 4.70
N LEU A 24 8.70 -4.49 4.75
CA LEU A 24 7.28 -4.58 5.16
C LEU A 24 6.43 -5.42 4.21
N SER A 25 6.88 -5.69 2.98
CA SER A 25 6.15 -6.56 2.04
C SER A 25 6.20 -8.04 2.41
N VAL A 26 7.11 -8.45 3.31
CA VAL A 26 7.31 -9.85 3.70
C VAL A 26 6.63 -10.13 5.04
N LYS A 27 5.94 -11.27 5.13
CA LYS A 27 5.40 -11.80 6.40
C LYS A 27 6.56 -12.37 7.24
N PRO A 28 6.81 -11.86 8.46
CA PRO A 28 8.02 -12.17 9.21
C PRO A 28 8.15 -13.65 9.61
N TYR A 29 7.03 -14.32 9.88
CA TYR A 29 6.99 -15.71 10.34
C TYR A 29 7.03 -16.72 9.19
N THR A 30 6.21 -16.52 8.16
CA THR A 30 6.09 -17.45 7.04
C THR A 30 7.12 -17.21 5.94
N LYS A 31 7.81 -16.05 5.95
CA LYS A 31 8.73 -15.60 4.90
C LYS A 31 8.08 -15.50 3.51
N THR A 32 6.75 -15.42 3.46
CA THR A 32 5.99 -15.24 2.23
C THR A 32 5.59 -13.78 2.02
N TRP A 33 5.21 -13.42 0.80
CA TRP A 33 4.75 -12.07 0.48
C TRP A 33 3.39 -11.76 1.13
N LYS A 34 3.18 -10.50 1.46
CA LYS A 34 1.87 -9.98 1.85
C LYS A 34 0.99 -9.79 0.62
N GLU A 35 -0.31 -10.04 0.80
CA GLU A 35 -1.32 -9.67 -0.20
C GLU A 35 -1.20 -8.17 -0.54
N PRO A 36 -1.45 -7.77 -1.80
CA PRO A 36 -1.33 -6.39 -2.23
C PRO A 36 -2.06 -5.41 -1.32
N GLY A 37 -3.30 -5.71 -0.93
CA GLY A 37 -4.09 -4.86 -0.02
C GLY A 37 -3.47 -4.71 1.38
N ASN A 38 -2.90 -5.78 1.93
CA ASN A 38 -2.24 -5.76 3.24
C ASN A 38 -0.95 -4.94 3.19
N TYR A 39 -0.15 -5.10 2.14
CA TYR A 39 1.05 -4.29 1.96
C TYR A 39 0.71 -2.82 1.69
N ASN A 40 -0.32 -2.55 0.89
CA ASN A 40 -0.84 -1.21 0.64
C ASN A 40 -1.28 -0.49 1.92
N SER A 41 -1.88 -1.22 2.87
CA SER A 41 -2.20 -0.72 4.21
C SER A 41 -0.93 -0.33 4.99
N CYS A 42 0.11 -1.17 4.98
CA CYS A 42 1.41 -0.84 5.59
C CYS A 42 2.02 0.43 5.00
N LEU A 43 2.04 0.57 3.66
CA LEU A 43 2.56 1.78 3.01
C LEU A 43 1.76 3.02 3.36
N SER A 44 0.43 2.90 3.46
CA SER A 44 -0.45 4.01 3.87
C SER A 44 -0.12 4.49 5.29
N GLY A 45 0.18 3.58 6.21
CA GLY A 45 0.66 3.92 7.55
C GLY A 45 2.00 4.67 7.54
N VAL A 46 2.96 4.25 6.69
CA VAL A 46 4.24 4.95 6.55
C VAL A 46 4.05 6.36 5.98
N ILE A 47 3.22 6.52 4.94
CA ILE A 47 2.91 7.82 4.35
C ILE A 47 2.32 8.75 5.40
N TRP A 48 1.37 8.27 6.20
CA TRP A 48 0.75 9.05 7.26
C TRP A 48 1.78 9.52 8.30
N VAL A 49 2.67 8.64 8.76
CA VAL A 49 3.75 9.01 9.69
C VAL A 49 4.68 10.06 9.09
N VAL A 50 5.03 9.94 7.81
CA VAL A 50 5.85 10.94 7.11
C VAL A 50 5.14 12.30 7.05
N GLN A 51 3.85 12.32 6.73
CA GLN A 51 3.05 13.55 6.71
C GLN A 51 3.01 14.21 8.09
N LEU A 52 2.85 13.43 9.17
CA LEU A 52 2.91 13.94 10.55
C LEU A 52 4.28 14.52 10.90
N ILE A 53 5.38 13.87 10.51
CA ILE A 53 6.73 14.37 10.76
C ILE A 53 6.97 15.70 10.03
N ILE A 54 6.53 15.82 8.77
CA ILE A 54 6.63 17.05 7.99
C ILE A 54 5.81 18.17 8.62
N PHE A 55 4.56 17.89 9.00
CA PHE A 55 3.70 18.85 9.69
C PHE A 55 4.34 19.33 10.99
N HIS A 56 4.76 18.40 11.86
CA HIS A 56 5.39 18.73 13.12
C HIS A 56 6.67 19.58 12.93
N ALA A 57 7.54 19.19 11.99
CA ALA A 57 8.76 19.95 11.70
C ALA A 57 8.45 21.38 11.21
N SER A 58 7.41 21.54 10.40
CA SER A 58 6.99 22.85 9.89
C SER A 58 6.40 23.72 11.01
N ALA A 59 5.49 23.17 11.81
CA ALA A 59 4.89 23.85 12.96
C ALA A 59 5.92 24.26 14.03
N CYS A 60 6.96 23.45 14.26
CA CYS A 60 8.05 23.82 15.16
C CYS A 60 8.84 25.03 14.66
N LEU A 61 9.04 25.17 13.35
CA LEU A 61 9.76 26.30 12.76
C LEU A 61 8.92 27.58 12.79
N GLU A 62 7.62 27.48 12.56
CA GLU A 62 6.70 28.61 12.71
C GLU A 62 6.65 29.11 14.16
N LYS A 63 6.58 28.20 15.13
CA LYS A 63 6.66 28.56 16.55
C LYS A 63 7.98 29.25 16.93
N ALA A 64 9.05 28.98 16.19
CA ALA A 64 10.34 29.64 16.33
C ALA A 64 10.46 30.93 15.50
N GLU A 65 9.38 31.37 14.86
CA GLU A 65 9.33 32.53 13.96
C GLU A 65 10.28 32.39 12.74
N LEU A 66 10.52 31.16 12.27
CA LEU A 66 11.41 30.82 11.15
C LEU A 66 10.67 30.45 9.85
N GLY A 67 9.47 30.99 9.67
CA GLY A 67 8.65 30.85 8.46
C GLY A 67 7.28 30.20 8.71
N ASP A 68 6.41 30.30 7.72
CA ASP A 68 5.02 29.85 7.79
C ASP A 68 4.91 28.31 7.63
N THR A 69 4.00 27.71 8.41
CA THR A 69 3.79 26.25 8.38
C THR A 69 3.24 25.77 7.04
N LEU A 70 2.25 26.48 6.47
CA LEU A 70 1.58 26.08 5.25
C LEU A 70 2.53 26.18 4.06
N GLU A 71 3.26 27.29 3.91
CA GLU A 71 4.25 27.47 2.84
C GLU A 71 5.30 26.34 2.83
N ARG A 72 5.77 25.94 4.01
CA ARG A 72 6.73 24.83 4.14
C ARG A 72 6.12 23.49 3.77
N ILE A 73 4.88 23.22 4.19
CA ILE A 73 4.18 22.00 3.81
C ILE A 73 4.00 21.95 2.29
N GLU A 74 3.59 23.05 1.67
CA GLU A 74 3.47 23.16 0.22
C GLU A 74 4.81 22.92 -0.48
N GLN A 75 5.90 23.45 0.05
CA GLN A 75 7.25 23.18 -0.47
C GLN A 75 7.61 21.69 -0.38
N TYR A 76 7.43 21.05 0.78
CA TYR A 76 7.72 19.62 0.94
C TYR A 76 6.84 18.74 0.05
N CYS A 77 5.56 19.08 -0.05
CA CYS A 77 4.63 18.43 -0.98
C CYS A 77 5.09 18.60 -2.42
N GLY A 78 5.51 19.80 -2.79
CA GLY A 78 6.00 20.18 -4.11
C GLY A 78 7.22 19.40 -4.56
N GLN A 79 8.14 19.14 -3.63
CA GLN A 79 9.48 18.60 -3.91
C GLN A 79 9.60 17.09 -3.64
N PHE A 80 8.93 16.57 -2.61
CA PHE A 80 9.17 15.20 -2.14
C PHE A 80 7.92 14.31 -2.14
N LEU A 81 6.71 14.85 -1.93
CA LEU A 81 5.49 14.03 -1.84
C LEU A 81 4.75 13.93 -3.17
N LYS A 82 5.46 13.66 -4.26
CA LYS A 82 4.87 13.41 -5.59
C LYS A 82 5.44 12.17 -6.24
N GLN A 83 4.57 11.44 -6.94
CA GLN A 83 4.89 10.16 -7.59
C GLN A 83 5.92 10.29 -8.73
N ASP A 84 6.05 11.47 -9.32
CA ASP A 84 6.93 11.77 -10.46
C ASP A 84 8.33 12.23 -10.04
N THR A 85 8.71 12.07 -8.77
CA THR A 85 9.99 12.52 -8.23
C THR A 85 10.90 11.35 -7.87
N GLU A 86 12.21 11.50 -8.09
CA GLU A 86 13.24 10.53 -7.67
C GLU A 86 13.54 10.61 -6.16
N THR A 87 12.49 10.54 -5.35
CA THR A 87 12.55 10.65 -3.89
C THR A 87 11.94 9.40 -3.24
N PRO A 88 12.33 9.06 -2.00
CA PRO A 88 11.74 7.91 -1.31
C PRO A 88 10.22 7.95 -1.27
N MET A 89 9.67 9.14 -1.05
CA MET A 89 8.22 9.31 -0.99
C MET A 89 7.55 9.19 -2.36
N GLY A 90 8.20 9.66 -3.43
CA GLY A 90 7.72 9.43 -4.79
C GLY A 90 7.58 7.95 -5.12
N GLU A 91 8.61 7.15 -4.83
CA GLU A 91 8.59 5.69 -5.00
C GLU A 91 7.52 5.02 -4.14
N ILE A 92 7.41 5.36 -2.85
CA ILE A 92 6.39 4.79 -1.95
C ILE A 92 4.97 5.10 -2.45
N LEU A 93 4.73 6.34 -2.89
CA LEU A 93 3.45 6.74 -3.46
C LEU A 93 3.17 6.03 -4.79
N GLY A 94 4.20 5.76 -5.60
CA GLY A 94 4.11 4.96 -6.82
C GLY A 94 3.76 3.50 -6.53
N TRP A 95 4.46 2.86 -5.58
CA TRP A 95 4.18 1.47 -5.17
C TRP A 95 2.76 1.33 -4.63
N ARG A 96 2.30 2.29 -3.83
CA ARG A 96 0.92 2.32 -3.32
C ARG A 96 -0.11 2.32 -4.46
N LEU A 97 0.10 3.15 -5.48
CA LEU A 97 -0.81 3.24 -6.63
C LEU A 97 -0.80 1.94 -7.45
N LEU A 98 0.38 1.36 -7.67
CA LEU A 98 0.52 0.07 -8.34
C LEU A 98 -0.24 -1.03 -7.57
N LEU A 99 -0.01 -1.14 -6.26
CA LEU A 99 -0.67 -2.14 -5.41
C LEU A 99 -2.18 -1.96 -5.38
N PHE A 100 -2.66 -0.72 -5.40
CA PHE A 100 -4.09 -0.44 -5.49
C PHE A 100 -4.67 -0.94 -6.82
N THR A 101 -3.97 -0.72 -7.94
CA THR A 101 -4.39 -1.19 -9.26
C THR A 101 -4.41 -2.72 -9.31
N VAL A 102 -3.32 -3.37 -8.90
CA VAL A 102 -3.22 -4.83 -8.83
C VAL A 102 -4.29 -5.41 -7.90
N SER A 103 -4.57 -4.77 -6.76
CA SER A 103 -5.59 -5.27 -5.84
C SER A 103 -7.03 -5.26 -6.40
N LYS A 104 -7.29 -4.47 -7.44
CA LYS A 104 -8.58 -4.45 -8.13
C LYS A 104 -8.68 -5.47 -9.24
N GLU A 105 -7.55 -5.80 -9.87
CA GLU A 105 -7.49 -6.71 -11.02
C GLU A 105 -7.29 -8.16 -10.61
N VAL A 106 -6.67 -8.42 -9.46
CA VAL A 106 -6.59 -9.77 -8.89
C VAL A 106 -7.96 -10.14 -8.35
N VAL A 107 -8.59 -11.16 -8.96
CA VAL A 107 -9.76 -11.81 -8.38
C VAL A 107 -9.35 -12.32 -7.00
N GLY A 108 -9.89 -11.68 -5.95
CA GLY A 108 -9.49 -12.00 -4.59
C GLY A 108 -9.80 -13.46 -4.26
N PRO A 109 -9.06 -14.10 -3.34
CA PRO A 109 -9.32 -15.49 -2.91
C PRO A 109 -10.70 -15.69 -2.27
N HIS A 110 -11.44 -14.61 -2.03
CA HIS A 110 -12.78 -14.59 -1.44
C HIS A 110 -13.86 -14.21 -2.46
N GLN A 111 -13.52 -14.08 -3.74
CA GLN A 111 -14.49 -13.86 -4.79
C GLN A 111 -14.88 -15.19 -5.40
N THR A 112 -16.18 -15.37 -5.51
CA THR A 112 -16.79 -16.53 -6.13
C THR A 112 -16.58 -16.44 -7.63
N GLN A 113 -15.91 -17.44 -8.21
CA GLN A 113 -15.67 -17.53 -9.64
C GLN A 113 -16.61 -18.58 -10.25
N TRP A 114 -17.27 -18.22 -11.35
CA TRP A 114 -18.00 -19.19 -12.16
C TRP A 114 -17.04 -19.80 -13.19
N ASP A 115 -17.18 -21.10 -13.44
CA ASP A 115 -16.67 -21.68 -14.67
C ASP A 115 -17.42 -21.13 -15.89
N VAL A 116 -16.87 -21.32 -17.08
CA VAL A 116 -17.40 -20.74 -18.33
C VAL A 116 -18.84 -21.18 -18.62
N ASP A 117 -19.21 -22.38 -18.15
CA ASP A 117 -20.53 -22.97 -18.37
C ASP A 117 -21.53 -22.67 -17.23
N GLU A 118 -21.13 -21.88 -16.22
CA GLU A 118 -21.90 -21.52 -15.02
C GLU A 118 -22.43 -22.75 -14.23
N LYS A 119 -21.69 -23.86 -14.30
CA LYS A 119 -21.98 -25.15 -13.64
C LYS A 119 -21.23 -25.29 -12.33
N VAL A 120 -20.09 -24.64 -12.19
CA VAL A 120 -19.20 -24.73 -11.04
C VAL A 120 -18.92 -23.34 -10.51
N LEU A 121 -19.10 -23.22 -9.20
CA LEU A 121 -18.84 -22.02 -8.43
C LEU A 121 -17.67 -22.26 -7.49
N THR A 122 -16.50 -21.68 -7.78
CA THR A 122 -15.31 -21.83 -6.95
C THR A 122 -15.26 -20.70 -5.92
N TYR A 123 -15.16 -21.06 -4.64
CA TYR A 123 -14.98 -20.13 -3.51
C TYR A 123 -13.90 -20.69 -2.58
N TRP A 124 -12.82 -19.94 -2.31
CA TRP A 124 -11.73 -20.40 -1.44
C TRP A 124 -11.16 -21.79 -1.82
N ASP A 125 -10.95 -22.02 -3.13
CA ASP A 125 -10.48 -23.30 -3.67
C ASP A 125 -11.43 -24.48 -3.40
N VAL A 126 -12.68 -24.21 -3.02
CA VAL A 126 -13.76 -25.19 -2.93
C VAL A 126 -14.67 -25.02 -4.12
N ASP A 127 -14.79 -26.08 -4.91
CA ASP A 127 -15.69 -26.14 -6.04
C ASP A 127 -17.09 -26.58 -5.59
N LEU A 128 -18.07 -25.69 -5.75
CA LEU A 128 -19.47 -25.99 -5.57
C LEU A 128 -20.11 -26.22 -6.94
N HIS A 129 -20.41 -27.48 -7.26
CA HIS A 129 -21.20 -27.81 -8.43
C HIS A 129 -22.68 -27.46 -8.20
N MET A 130 -23.34 -26.89 -9.20
CA MET A 130 -24.73 -26.43 -9.07
C MET A 130 -25.74 -27.56 -8.80
N ASP A 131 -25.42 -28.79 -9.19
CA ASP A 131 -26.20 -29.99 -8.85
C ASP A 131 -26.08 -30.41 -7.38
N HIS A 132 -25.08 -29.90 -6.65
CA HIS A 132 -24.92 -30.07 -5.21
C HIS A 132 -25.71 -29.04 -4.39
N VAL A 133 -26.12 -27.90 -4.99
CA VAL A 133 -26.87 -26.84 -4.30
C VAL A 133 -28.17 -27.34 -3.66
N PRO A 134 -28.99 -28.19 -4.31
CA PRO A 134 -30.18 -28.76 -3.67
C PRO A 134 -29.88 -29.56 -2.40
N ARG A 135 -28.68 -30.14 -2.27
CA ARG A 135 -28.27 -30.89 -1.07
C ARG A 135 -27.89 -29.97 0.08
N LEU A 136 -27.40 -28.76 -0.20
CA LEU A 136 -27.15 -27.74 0.82
C LEU A 136 -28.44 -27.19 1.42
N LEU A 137 -29.53 -27.16 0.64
CA LEU A 137 -30.86 -26.78 1.13
C LEU A 137 -31.52 -27.86 2.00
N LEU A 138 -31.01 -29.10 1.95
CA LEU A 138 -31.49 -30.24 2.73
C LEU A 138 -30.64 -30.50 3.99
N SER A 139 -29.46 -29.91 4.09
CA SER A 139 -28.65 -29.91 5.31
C SER A 139 -29.05 -28.73 6.19
N ASP A 140 -30.15 -28.87 6.92
CA ASP A 140 -30.35 -28.08 8.13
C ASP A 140 -29.31 -28.56 9.16
N PHE A 141 -28.35 -27.69 9.49
CA PHE A 141 -27.34 -27.80 10.56
C PHE A 141 -26.89 -29.21 11.02
#